data_AF-A0A093X0E0-F1
#
_entry.id   AF-A0A093X0E0-F1
#
_cell.length_a   1.000
_cell.length_b   1.000
_cell.length_c   1.000
_cell.angle_alpha   90.00
_cell.angle_beta   90.00
_cell.angle_gamma   90.00
#
_symmetry.space_group_name_H-M   'P 1'
#
loop_
_entity.id
_entity.type
_entity.pdbx_description
1 polymer ?
#
loop_
_entity_poly.entity_id
_entity_poly.type
_entity_poly.pdbx_seq_one_letter_code
_entity_poly.pdbx_strand_id
1 'polypeptide(L)'
;MPLRHYDHTVAPYWNAVVRESIAHLQHSGVEIDPDTFQYSAYALYSTIFAARRRGVGGAEKEIERAFAALRELWDAVSEPSEDVGGVGGELVHQVKGTHILSYIRVLAIADCDEEIEKVMEWMVRYQGALGVVGRTRGNGIASLRRVVVAARAYSERRDGERVYGEDDEGDEGMAERLSELAEQIEDGWGGWPREEEVNEYFREGAGRYGDGFGEQEWVVGGLEA
;
A
#
# COMPACT_ATOMS: atom_id res chain seq x y z
N MET A 1 -3.81 -21.16 26.74
CA MET A 1 -2.65 -21.23 25.84
C MET A 1 -1.77 -20.02 26.11
N PRO A 2 -0.43 -20.12 26.11
CA PRO A 2 0.40 -18.92 26.12
C PRO A 2 0.09 -18.10 24.87
N LEU A 3 -0.17 -16.80 25.04
CA LEU A 3 -0.21 -15.84 23.95
C LEU A 3 1.19 -15.84 23.31
N ARG A 4 1.29 -16.18 22.03
CA ARG A 4 2.48 -15.92 21.23
C ARG A 4 2.51 -14.41 20.96
N HIS A 5 3.70 -13.85 20.92
CA HIS A 5 3.91 -12.43 20.69
C HIS A 5 4.82 -12.29 19.48
N TYR A 6 4.48 -11.37 18.58
CA TYR A 6 5.34 -11.09 17.44
C TYR A 6 6.59 -10.34 17.90
N ASP A 7 7.76 -10.93 17.65
CA ASP A 7 9.03 -10.29 17.94
C ASP A 7 9.43 -9.37 16.78
N HIS A 8 9.31 -8.06 16.98
CA HIS A 8 9.69 -7.08 15.95
C HIS A 8 11.18 -7.11 15.60
N THR A 9 12.05 -7.65 16.47
CA THR A 9 13.50 -7.70 16.22
C THR A 9 13.86 -8.66 15.10
N VAL A 10 12.99 -9.64 14.81
CA VAL A 10 13.20 -10.60 13.70
C VAL A 10 12.60 -10.15 12.38
N ALA A 11 11.93 -8.99 12.31
CA ALA A 11 11.31 -8.49 11.09
C ALA A 11 12.30 -8.35 9.90
N PRO A 12 13.52 -7.78 10.07
CA PRO A 12 14.49 -7.71 8.98
C PRO A 12 14.92 -9.07 8.47
N TYR A 13 15.07 -10.06 9.36
CA TYR A 13 15.41 -11.42 8.98
C TYR A 13 14.31 -12.05 8.12
N TRP A 14 13.04 -11.96 8.54
CA TRP A 14 11.93 -12.51 7.78
C TRP A 14 11.73 -11.83 6.42
N ASN A 15 11.97 -10.52 6.35
CA ASN A 15 11.95 -9.80 5.08
C ASN A 15 13.05 -10.28 4.13
N ALA A 16 14.27 -10.47 4.62
CA ALA A 16 15.35 -11.06 3.83
C ALA A 16 14.96 -12.45 3.30
N VAL A 17 14.35 -13.30 4.13
CA VAL A 17 13.86 -14.63 3.71
C VAL A 17 12.82 -14.52 2.60
N VAL A 18 11.84 -13.62 2.72
CA VAL A 18 10.81 -13.41 1.69
C VAL A 18 11.43 -12.91 0.40
N ARG A 19 12.28 -11.87 0.47
CA ARG A 19 12.97 -11.30 -0.69
C ARG A 19 13.83 -12.34 -1.42
N GLU A 20 14.61 -13.12 -0.70
CA GLU A 20 15.48 -14.16 -1.29
C GLU A 20 14.66 -15.30 -1.89
N SER A 21 13.55 -15.68 -1.26
CA SER A 21 12.63 -16.69 -1.80
C SER A 21 12.02 -16.23 -3.12
N ILE A 22 11.60 -14.97 -3.21
CA ILE A 22 11.00 -14.40 -4.42
C ILE A 22 12.04 -14.25 -5.53
N ALA A 23 13.25 -13.79 -5.20
CA ALA A 23 14.35 -13.75 -6.17
C ALA A 23 14.67 -15.15 -6.72
N HIS A 24 14.59 -16.18 -5.88
CA HIS A 24 14.76 -17.57 -6.34
C HIS A 24 13.63 -18.03 -7.28
N LEU A 25 12.38 -17.67 -6.98
CA LEU A 25 11.23 -17.96 -7.85
C LEU A 25 11.37 -17.27 -9.22
N GLN A 26 11.73 -15.98 -9.23
CA GLN A 26 11.99 -15.21 -10.45
C GLN A 26 13.10 -15.85 -11.29
N HIS A 27 14.22 -16.23 -10.65
CA HIS A 27 15.34 -16.88 -11.33
C HIS A 27 14.98 -18.25 -11.91
N SER A 28 14.01 -18.93 -11.29
CA SER A 28 13.50 -20.23 -11.74
C SER A 28 12.46 -20.10 -12.87
N GLY A 29 12.11 -18.88 -13.29
CA GLY A 29 11.11 -18.62 -14.33
C GLY A 29 9.67 -18.78 -13.85
N VAL A 30 9.43 -18.77 -12.53
CA VAL A 30 8.07 -18.78 -11.98
C VAL A 30 7.46 -17.39 -12.16
N GLU A 31 6.26 -17.34 -12.73
CA GLU A 31 5.49 -16.09 -12.85
C GLU A 31 5.17 -15.53 -11.47
N ILE A 32 5.45 -14.26 -11.27
CA ILE A 32 5.15 -13.56 -10.02
C ILE A 32 3.75 -12.98 -10.12
N ASP A 33 2.86 -13.48 -9.28
CA ASP A 33 1.50 -12.99 -9.20
C ASP A 33 1.34 -11.83 -8.20
N PRO A 34 0.21 -11.10 -8.26
CA PRO A 34 -0.09 -10.03 -7.30
C PRO A 34 -0.11 -10.46 -5.82
N ASP A 35 -0.35 -11.75 -5.53
CA ASP A 35 -0.34 -12.26 -4.16
C ASP A 35 1.11 -12.36 -3.62
N THR A 36 2.06 -12.75 -4.47
CA THR A 36 3.51 -12.76 -4.18
C THR A 36 4.05 -11.35 -3.90
N PHE A 37 3.61 -10.37 -4.70
CA PHE A 37 3.87 -8.95 -4.45
C PHE A 37 3.37 -8.52 -3.06
N GLN A 38 2.12 -8.88 -2.70
CA GLN A 38 1.53 -8.51 -1.43
C GLN A 38 2.29 -9.08 -0.22
N TYR A 39 2.82 -10.31 -0.31
CA TYR A 39 3.67 -10.86 0.75
C TYR A 39 4.97 -10.08 0.92
N SER A 40 5.59 -9.63 -0.17
CA SER A 40 6.76 -8.74 -0.12
C SER A 40 6.44 -7.41 0.56
N ALA A 41 5.31 -6.81 0.18
CA ALA A 41 4.85 -5.55 0.77
C ALA A 41 4.65 -5.68 2.28
N TYR A 42 4.04 -6.78 2.75
CA TYR A 42 3.87 -7.04 4.18
C TYR A 42 5.19 -7.21 4.92
N ALA A 43 6.13 -7.98 4.37
CA ALA A 43 7.43 -8.20 5.01
C ALA A 43 8.26 -6.91 5.10
N LEU A 44 8.23 -6.09 4.03
CA LEU A 44 8.90 -4.79 4.02
C LEU A 44 8.25 -3.82 4.99
N TYR A 45 6.92 -3.71 5.01
CA TYR A 45 6.22 -2.88 5.97
C TYR A 45 6.63 -3.21 7.40
N SER A 46 6.60 -4.50 7.78
CA SER A 46 6.99 -4.93 9.13
C SER A 46 8.43 -4.54 9.47
N THR A 47 9.32 -4.55 8.49
CA THR A 47 10.73 -4.14 8.67
C THR A 47 10.86 -2.64 8.88
N ILE A 48 10.19 -1.82 8.07
CA ILE A 48 10.20 -0.36 8.23
C ILE A 48 9.57 0.03 9.57
N PHE A 49 8.48 -0.63 9.96
CA PHE A 49 7.85 -0.44 11.26
C PHE A 49 8.81 -0.78 12.41
N ALA A 50 9.49 -1.94 12.33
CA ALA A 50 10.47 -2.34 13.34
C ALA A 50 11.63 -1.33 13.46
N ALA A 51 12.13 -0.83 12.32
CA ALA A 51 13.19 0.17 12.30
C ALA A 51 12.73 1.50 12.91
N ARG A 52 11.67 2.10 12.37
CA ARG A 52 11.23 3.47 12.69
C ARG A 52 10.53 3.58 14.05
N ARG A 53 9.79 2.55 14.47
CA ARG A 53 8.93 2.61 15.69
C ARG A 53 9.44 1.79 16.86
N ARG A 54 10.22 0.75 16.59
CA ARG A 54 10.78 -0.12 17.64
C ARG A 54 12.29 0.07 17.81
N GLY A 55 12.93 0.92 17.00
CA GLY A 55 14.35 1.20 17.09
C GLY A 55 15.22 -0.02 16.80
N VAL A 56 14.74 -0.97 15.99
CA VAL A 56 15.49 -2.18 15.63
C VAL A 56 16.64 -1.79 14.71
N GLY A 57 17.86 -1.83 15.26
CA GLY A 57 19.08 -1.49 14.52
C GLY A 57 19.42 -2.48 13.40
N GLY A 58 20.07 -1.99 12.35
CA GLY A 58 20.54 -2.81 11.22
C GLY A 58 19.47 -3.15 10.18
N ALA A 59 18.23 -2.67 10.35
CA ALA A 59 17.13 -2.89 9.41
C ALA A 59 17.26 -2.07 8.12
N GLU A 60 17.90 -0.89 8.15
CA GLU A 60 17.99 0.05 7.02
C GLU A 60 18.51 -0.59 5.73
N LYS A 61 19.59 -1.38 5.82
CA LYS A 61 20.17 -2.04 4.66
C LYS A 61 19.21 -3.05 4.02
N GLU A 62 18.39 -3.72 4.84
CA GLU A 62 17.38 -4.64 4.31
C GLU A 62 16.17 -3.87 3.75
N ILE A 63 15.78 -2.75 4.37
CA ILE A 63 14.76 -1.85 3.83
C ILE A 63 15.14 -1.42 2.42
N GLU A 64 16.33 -0.86 2.21
CA GLU A 64 16.79 -0.41 0.87
C GLU A 64 16.68 -1.51 -0.19
N ARG A 65 17.15 -2.73 0.13
CA ARG A 65 17.14 -3.87 -0.79
C ARG A 65 15.73 -4.36 -1.09
N ALA A 66 14.92 -4.52 -0.06
CA ALA A 66 13.55 -5.00 -0.21
C ALA A 66 12.66 -3.96 -0.88
N PHE A 67 12.92 -2.66 -0.69
CA PHE A 67 12.19 -1.60 -1.36
C PHE A 67 12.47 -1.57 -2.86
N ALA A 68 13.74 -1.72 -3.27
CA ALA A 68 14.11 -1.85 -4.67
C ALA A 68 13.42 -3.06 -5.32
N ALA A 69 13.48 -4.22 -4.67
CA ALA A 69 12.80 -5.43 -5.14
C ALA A 69 11.28 -5.25 -5.21
N LEU A 70 10.66 -4.57 -4.22
CA LEU A 70 9.22 -4.33 -4.22
C LEU A 70 8.78 -3.45 -5.39
N ARG A 71 9.57 -2.44 -5.77
CA ARG A 71 9.29 -1.60 -6.94
C ARG A 71 9.31 -2.42 -8.24
N GLU A 72 10.31 -3.27 -8.41
CA GLU A 72 10.38 -4.18 -9.58
C GLU A 72 9.17 -5.12 -9.64
N LEU A 73 8.73 -5.62 -8.47
CA LEU A 73 7.52 -6.45 -8.39
C LEU A 73 6.25 -5.64 -8.72
N TRP A 74 6.16 -4.39 -8.25
CA TRP A 74 5.04 -3.50 -8.58
C TRP A 74 4.96 -3.25 -10.08
N ASP A 75 6.08 -2.95 -10.74
CA ASP A 75 6.13 -2.69 -12.17
C ASP A 75 5.66 -3.90 -12.98
N ALA A 76 6.03 -5.12 -12.55
CA ALA A 76 5.56 -6.35 -13.16
C ALA A 76 4.06 -6.59 -12.95
N VAL A 77 3.54 -6.46 -11.72
CA VAL A 77 2.12 -6.75 -11.46
C VAL A 77 1.16 -5.69 -11.98
N SER A 78 1.66 -4.45 -12.16
CA SER A 78 0.90 -3.31 -12.71
C SER A 78 1.00 -3.20 -14.23
N GLU A 79 1.64 -4.18 -14.88
CA GLU A 79 1.89 -4.20 -16.33
C GLU A 79 0.57 -4.13 -17.14
N PRO A 80 0.47 -3.14 -18.06
CA PRO A 80 -0.63 -3.07 -19.02
C PRO A 80 -0.55 -4.23 -20.01
N SER A 81 -1.68 -4.84 -20.36
CA SER A 81 -1.68 -5.90 -21.37
C SER A 81 -1.54 -5.32 -22.79
N GLU A 82 -0.74 -5.98 -23.64
CA GLU A 82 -0.63 -5.63 -25.06
C GLU A 82 -1.96 -5.90 -25.79
N ASP A 83 -2.44 -4.91 -26.54
CA ASP A 83 -3.73 -4.98 -27.22
C ASP A 83 -3.63 -5.89 -28.47
N VAL A 84 -3.90 -7.18 -28.29
CA VAL A 84 -3.96 -8.13 -29.42
C VAL A 84 -5.39 -8.25 -29.91
N GLY A 85 -5.73 -7.44 -30.92
CA GLY A 85 -6.96 -7.59 -31.71
C GLY A 85 -8.27 -7.30 -30.96
N GLY A 86 -8.23 -6.49 -29.89
CA GLY A 86 -9.43 -6.11 -29.13
C GLY A 86 -9.97 -7.20 -28.20
N VAL A 87 -9.16 -8.23 -27.88
CA VAL A 87 -9.54 -9.32 -26.96
C VAL A 87 -8.64 -9.35 -25.68
N GLY A 88 -7.76 -8.37 -25.50
CA GLY A 88 -6.93 -8.24 -24.29
C GLY A 88 -7.64 -7.48 -23.16
N GLY A 89 -7.42 -7.89 -21.91
CA GLY A 89 -7.77 -7.05 -20.75
C GLY A 89 -6.84 -5.83 -20.67
N GLU A 90 -7.22 -4.76 -19.97
CA GLU A 90 -6.35 -3.56 -19.85
C GLU A 90 -5.08 -3.84 -19.01
N LEU A 91 -5.06 -4.92 -18.23
CA LEU A 91 -3.97 -5.34 -17.35
C LEU A 91 -3.63 -6.82 -17.56
N VAL A 92 -2.34 -7.16 -17.48
CA VAL A 92 -1.84 -8.55 -17.57
C VAL A 92 -2.34 -9.37 -16.38
N HIS A 93 -2.28 -8.79 -15.17
CA HIS A 93 -2.64 -9.48 -13.93
C HIS A 93 -3.94 -8.96 -13.32
N GLN A 94 -4.63 -9.83 -12.57
CA GLN A 94 -5.81 -9.45 -11.78
C GLN A 94 -5.41 -8.76 -10.47
N VAL A 95 -5.08 -7.48 -10.56
CA VAL A 95 -4.78 -6.64 -9.39
C VAL A 95 -6.07 -6.33 -8.61
N LYS A 96 -6.03 -6.56 -7.29
CA LYS A 96 -7.13 -6.32 -6.35
C LYS A 96 -6.78 -5.11 -5.47
N GLY A 97 -7.81 -4.45 -4.93
CA GLY A 97 -7.60 -3.34 -3.98
C GLY A 97 -6.75 -3.71 -2.76
N THR A 98 -6.74 -4.99 -2.32
CA THR A 98 -5.86 -5.44 -1.23
C THR A 98 -4.37 -5.42 -1.59
N HIS A 99 -4.02 -5.68 -2.85
CA HIS A 99 -2.65 -5.61 -3.34
C HIS A 99 -2.18 -4.15 -3.35
N ILE A 100 -2.99 -3.26 -3.94
CA ILE A 100 -2.69 -1.83 -4.02
C ILE A 100 -2.60 -1.23 -2.61
N LEU A 101 -3.54 -1.58 -1.72
CA LEU A 101 -3.53 -1.10 -0.34
C LEU A 101 -2.25 -1.51 0.39
N SER A 102 -1.76 -2.75 0.18
CA SER A 102 -0.51 -3.20 0.80
C SER A 102 0.69 -2.36 0.33
N TYR A 103 0.69 -1.91 -0.92
CA TYR A 103 1.74 -1.04 -1.44
C TYR A 103 1.66 0.37 -0.87
N ILE A 104 0.48 0.99 -0.92
CA ILE A 104 0.23 2.32 -0.34
C ILE A 104 0.69 2.38 1.12
N ARG A 105 0.48 1.30 1.89
CA ARG A 105 0.95 1.22 3.28
C ARG A 105 2.46 1.23 3.42
N VAL A 106 3.18 0.52 2.54
CA VAL A 106 4.66 0.55 2.50
C VAL A 106 5.16 1.92 2.10
N LEU A 107 4.58 2.52 1.06
CA LEU A 107 4.96 3.86 0.60
C LEU A 107 4.70 4.90 1.69
N ALA A 108 3.55 4.81 2.36
CA ALA A 108 3.17 5.70 3.44
C ALA A 108 4.13 5.60 4.63
N ILE A 109 4.45 4.40 5.10
CA ILE A 109 5.38 4.25 6.23
C ILE A 109 6.83 4.63 5.86
N ALA A 110 7.16 4.65 4.57
CA ALA A 110 8.46 5.08 4.06
C ALA A 110 8.54 6.58 3.71
N ASP A 111 7.42 7.30 3.75
CA ASP A 111 7.24 8.68 3.29
C ASP A 111 7.53 8.89 1.79
N CYS A 112 7.09 7.95 0.95
CA CYS A 112 7.25 8.03 -0.52
C CYS A 112 6.06 8.73 -1.18
N ASP A 113 5.99 10.05 -1.02
CA ASP A 113 4.88 10.90 -1.48
C ASP A 113 4.64 10.78 -2.99
N GLU A 114 5.68 10.93 -3.81
CA GLU A 114 5.59 10.87 -5.28
C GLU A 114 5.08 9.52 -5.80
N GLU A 115 5.50 8.42 -5.18
CA GLU A 115 5.04 7.09 -5.58
C GLU A 115 3.57 6.85 -5.24
N ILE A 116 3.05 7.43 -4.15
CA ILE A 116 1.63 7.34 -3.83
C ILE A 116 0.80 8.05 -4.90
N GLU A 117 1.24 9.23 -5.35
CA GLU A 117 0.60 9.96 -6.44
C GLU A 117 0.59 9.12 -7.74
N LYS A 118 1.74 8.53 -8.13
CA LYS A 118 1.84 7.65 -9.30
C LYS A 118 0.90 6.43 -9.22
N VAL A 119 0.74 5.83 -8.03
CA VAL A 119 -0.20 4.72 -7.82
C VAL A 119 -1.65 5.20 -7.99
N MET A 120 -1.99 6.39 -7.48
CA MET A 120 -3.32 6.98 -7.65
C MET A 120 -3.61 7.32 -9.12
N GLU A 121 -2.65 7.89 -9.86
CA GLU A 121 -2.74 8.11 -11.31
C GLU A 121 -2.97 6.80 -12.08
N TRP A 122 -2.22 5.75 -11.72
CA TRP A 122 -2.41 4.41 -12.29
C TRP A 122 -3.81 3.88 -12.01
N MET A 123 -4.32 4.05 -10.79
CA MET A 123 -5.70 3.65 -10.44
C MET A 123 -6.75 4.40 -11.27
N VAL A 124 -6.58 5.71 -11.48
CA VAL A 124 -7.47 6.51 -12.34
C VAL A 124 -7.45 5.99 -13.77
N ARG A 125 -6.26 5.71 -14.31
CA ARG A 125 -6.08 5.21 -15.68
C ARG A 125 -6.74 3.86 -15.91
N TYR A 126 -6.67 2.96 -14.94
CA TYR A 126 -7.17 1.57 -15.06
C TYR A 126 -8.45 1.31 -14.27
N GLN A 127 -9.19 2.36 -13.91
CA GLN A 127 -10.40 2.27 -13.09
C GLN A 127 -11.47 1.33 -13.68
N GLY A 128 -11.56 1.24 -15.01
CA GLY A 128 -12.47 0.35 -15.72
C GLY A 128 -12.18 -1.11 -15.43
N ALA A 129 -10.95 -1.55 -15.72
CA ALA A 129 -10.49 -2.91 -15.41
C ALA A 129 -10.53 -3.24 -13.92
N LEU A 130 -10.06 -2.33 -13.07
CA LEU A 130 -10.10 -2.50 -11.61
C LEU A 130 -11.54 -2.65 -11.10
N GLY A 131 -12.48 -1.88 -11.65
CA GLY A 131 -13.91 -1.98 -11.33
C GLY A 131 -14.51 -3.33 -11.74
N VAL A 132 -14.11 -3.91 -12.88
CA VAL A 132 -14.55 -5.25 -13.31
C VAL A 132 -14.07 -6.33 -12.34
N VAL A 133 -12.77 -6.31 -11.99
CA VAL A 133 -12.20 -7.24 -10.99
C VAL A 133 -12.87 -7.02 -9.63
N GLY A 134 -13.13 -5.77 -9.27
CA GLY A 134 -13.77 -5.38 -8.02
C GLY A 134 -15.21 -5.91 -7.87
N ARG A 135 -16.02 -5.88 -8.94
CA ARG A 135 -17.42 -6.35 -8.93
C ARG A 135 -17.55 -7.87 -8.96
N THR A 136 -16.57 -8.57 -9.53
CA THR A 136 -16.58 -10.04 -9.62
C THR A 136 -16.19 -10.72 -8.30
N ARG A 137 -15.72 -9.94 -7.31
CA ARG A 137 -15.30 -10.42 -5.98
C ARG A 137 -16.14 -9.74 -4.91
N GLY A 138 -16.65 -10.50 -3.93
CA GLY A 138 -17.63 -10.01 -2.94
C GLY A 138 -17.26 -8.72 -2.19
N ASN A 139 -15.98 -8.44 -1.97
CA ASN A 139 -15.48 -7.24 -1.28
C ASN A 139 -14.50 -6.39 -2.14
N GLY A 140 -14.49 -6.57 -3.46
CA GLY A 140 -13.46 -5.96 -4.31
C GLY A 140 -13.55 -4.44 -4.41
N ILE A 141 -14.77 -3.90 -4.61
CA ILE A 141 -15.00 -2.44 -4.63
C ILE A 141 -14.72 -1.80 -3.26
N ALA A 142 -15.15 -2.43 -2.17
CA ALA A 142 -14.82 -1.96 -0.81
C ALA A 142 -13.31 -1.92 -0.56
N SER A 143 -12.56 -2.88 -1.12
CA SER A 143 -11.09 -2.90 -1.02
C SER A 143 -10.46 -1.76 -1.81
N LEU A 144 -10.97 -1.43 -3.00
CA LEU A 144 -10.52 -0.27 -3.79
C LEU A 144 -10.82 1.04 -3.09
N ARG A 145 -12.03 1.19 -2.53
CA ARG A 145 -12.39 2.35 -1.68
C ARG A 145 -11.42 2.52 -0.52
N ARG A 146 -11.04 1.42 0.13
CA ARG A 146 -10.09 1.45 1.25
C ARG A 146 -8.71 1.96 0.85
N VAL A 147 -8.29 1.79 -0.40
CA VAL A 147 -7.04 2.38 -0.91
C VAL A 147 -7.13 3.91 -0.89
N VAL A 148 -8.22 4.46 -1.45
CA VAL A 148 -8.44 5.91 -1.49
C VAL A 148 -8.56 6.50 -0.08
N VAL A 149 -9.25 5.81 0.83
CA VAL A 149 -9.32 6.19 2.25
C VAL A 149 -7.93 6.24 2.89
N ALA A 150 -7.08 5.25 2.59
CA ALA A 150 -5.72 5.23 3.12
C ALA A 150 -4.84 6.33 2.54
N ALA A 151 -4.98 6.63 1.25
CA ALA A 151 -4.28 7.72 0.58
C ALA A 151 -4.68 9.07 1.18
N ARG A 152 -5.99 9.32 1.40
CA ARG A 152 -6.48 10.56 2.02
C ARG A 152 -5.84 10.82 3.37
N ALA A 153 -5.94 9.88 4.29
CA ALA A 153 -5.48 10.22 5.63
C ALA A 153 -3.95 10.21 5.74
N TYR A 154 -3.25 9.54 4.83
CA TYR A 154 -1.82 9.74 4.70
C TYR A 154 -1.50 11.17 4.26
N SER A 155 -2.17 11.67 3.22
CA SER A 155 -1.92 13.02 2.71
C SER A 155 -2.30 14.11 3.71
N GLU A 156 -3.41 13.95 4.45
CA GLU A 156 -3.79 14.90 5.52
C GLU A 156 -2.71 14.98 6.62
N ARG A 157 -2.10 13.84 6.99
CA ARG A 157 -0.97 13.84 7.93
C ARG A 157 0.23 14.58 7.33
N ARG A 158 0.60 14.29 6.09
CA ARG A 158 1.75 14.91 5.41
C ARG A 158 1.59 16.42 5.29
N ASP A 159 0.41 16.88 4.93
CA ASP A 159 0.11 18.31 4.83
C ASP A 159 0.14 18.97 6.22
N GLY A 160 -0.38 18.30 7.25
CA GLY A 160 -0.27 18.76 8.63
C GLY A 160 1.18 18.91 9.10
N GLU A 161 2.06 17.96 8.77
CA GLU A 161 3.50 18.01 9.09
C GLU A 161 4.23 19.17 8.39
N ARG A 162 3.85 19.48 7.15
CA ARG A 162 4.40 20.62 6.39
C ARG A 162 4.06 21.97 7.04
N VAL A 163 2.81 22.15 7.49
CA VAL A 163 2.34 23.42 8.09
C VAL A 163 3.09 23.79 9.38
N TYR A 164 3.67 22.82 10.09
CA TYR A 164 4.50 23.09 11.28
C TYR A 164 6.01 23.26 10.96
N GLY A 165 6.42 23.04 9.71
CA GLY A 165 7.82 22.89 9.30
C GLY A 165 8.48 24.15 8.74
N GLU A 166 7.84 24.88 7.83
CA GLU A 166 8.33 26.13 7.23
C GLU A 166 7.22 26.69 6.32
N ASP A 167 7.04 28.02 6.27
CA ASP A 167 6.06 28.72 5.42
C ASP A 167 6.38 28.50 3.92
N ASP A 168 5.88 27.42 3.33
CA ASP A 168 5.86 27.24 1.87
C ASP A 168 4.52 27.72 1.33
N GLU A 169 4.35 29.05 1.27
CA GLU A 169 3.23 29.71 0.61
C GLU A 169 3.31 29.49 -0.91
N GLY A 170 2.87 28.34 -1.42
CA GLY A 170 2.67 28.20 -2.87
C GLY A 170 2.52 26.80 -3.47
N ASP A 171 2.81 25.71 -2.76
CA ASP A 171 2.59 24.35 -3.29
C ASP A 171 1.25 23.80 -2.82
N GLU A 172 0.44 23.28 -3.74
CA GLU A 172 -0.83 22.61 -3.41
C GLU A 172 -0.52 21.43 -2.46
N GLY A 173 -1.35 21.23 -1.44
CA GLY A 173 -1.16 20.12 -0.50
C GLY A 173 -1.25 18.77 -1.21
N MET A 174 -0.61 17.74 -0.68
CA MET A 174 -0.76 16.38 -1.22
C MET A 174 -2.23 15.94 -1.19
N ALA A 175 -2.98 16.36 -0.16
CA ALA A 175 -4.40 16.04 -0.06
C ALA A 175 -5.22 16.65 -1.19
N GLU A 176 -4.87 17.86 -1.63
CA GLU A 176 -5.52 18.53 -2.77
C GLU A 176 -5.24 17.76 -4.05
N ARG A 177 -3.97 17.49 -4.38
CA ARG A 177 -3.60 16.72 -5.58
C ARG A 177 -4.22 15.33 -5.64
N LEU A 178 -4.22 14.62 -4.51
CA LEU A 178 -4.86 13.30 -4.43
C LEU A 178 -6.39 13.37 -4.51
N SER A 179 -7.00 14.45 -4.02
CA SER A 179 -8.44 14.64 -4.14
C SER A 179 -8.85 14.82 -5.60
N GLU A 180 -8.09 15.58 -6.40
CA GLU A 180 -8.36 15.75 -7.84
C GLU A 180 -8.29 14.43 -8.61
N LEU A 181 -7.35 13.55 -8.25
CA LEU A 181 -7.28 12.20 -8.81
C LEU A 181 -8.48 11.35 -8.34
N ALA A 182 -8.88 11.47 -7.08
CA ALA A 182 -10.00 10.72 -6.54
C ALA A 182 -11.35 11.14 -7.14
N GLU A 183 -11.55 12.41 -7.49
CA GLU A 183 -12.78 12.85 -8.16
C GLU A 183 -12.93 12.22 -9.55
N GLN A 184 -11.84 11.87 -10.24
CA GLN A 184 -11.89 11.18 -11.53
C GLN A 184 -12.38 9.71 -11.45
N ILE A 185 -12.50 9.16 -10.23
CA ILE A 185 -13.01 7.81 -9.96
C ILE A 185 -14.32 7.84 -9.17
N GLU A 186 -15.01 8.99 -9.09
CA GLU A 186 -16.23 9.19 -8.30
C GLU A 186 -17.33 8.18 -8.65
N ASP A 187 -17.64 8.06 -9.93
CA ASP A 187 -18.68 7.15 -10.43
C ASP A 187 -18.40 5.66 -10.16
N GLY A 188 -17.13 5.31 -9.96
CA GLY A 188 -16.71 3.95 -9.67
C GLY A 188 -16.76 3.62 -8.18
N TRP A 189 -16.08 4.45 -7.37
CA TRP A 189 -15.73 4.10 -5.99
C TRP A 189 -16.05 5.21 -4.96
N GLY A 190 -16.72 6.30 -5.36
CA GLY A 190 -17.26 7.31 -4.44
C GLY A 190 -16.35 8.52 -4.14
N GLY A 191 -15.39 8.82 -5.02
CA GLY A 191 -14.70 10.12 -5.05
C GLY A 191 -13.69 10.30 -3.92
N TRP A 192 -13.41 11.54 -3.53
CA TRP A 192 -12.62 11.78 -2.33
C TRP A 192 -13.35 11.24 -1.08
N PRO A 193 -12.67 10.50 -0.18
CA PRO A 193 -13.30 9.94 1.01
C PRO A 193 -13.84 11.03 1.92
N ARG A 194 -14.78 10.72 2.80
CA ARG A 194 -15.21 11.61 3.89
C ARG A 194 -14.38 11.40 5.15
N GLU A 195 -14.44 12.36 6.07
CA GLU A 195 -13.70 12.29 7.33
C GLU A 195 -14.17 11.11 8.19
N GLU A 196 -15.46 10.75 8.12
CA GLU A 196 -15.98 9.60 8.85
C GLU A 196 -15.38 8.28 8.36
N GLU A 197 -15.11 8.15 7.06
CA GLU A 197 -14.50 6.95 6.48
C GLU A 197 -13.04 6.79 6.92
N VAL A 198 -12.31 7.91 7.00
CA VAL A 198 -10.96 7.97 7.57
C VAL A 198 -10.97 7.55 9.04
N ASN A 199 -11.87 8.12 9.83
CA ASN A 199 -12.01 7.80 11.25
C ASN A 199 -12.39 6.32 11.46
N GLU A 200 -13.26 5.76 10.61
CA GLU A 200 -13.60 4.35 10.62
C GLU A 200 -12.40 3.47 10.23
N TYR A 201 -11.61 3.87 9.22
CA TYR A 201 -10.41 3.15 8.83
C TYR A 201 -9.43 2.99 9.99
N PHE A 202 -9.21 4.05 10.77
CA PHE A 202 -8.37 3.99 11.97
C PHE A 202 -9.00 3.16 13.09
N ARG A 203 -10.30 3.34 13.35
CA ARG A 203 -11.03 2.56 14.37
C ARG A 203 -10.97 1.06 14.09
N GLU A 204 -11.15 0.67 12.83
CA GLU A 204 -11.00 -0.72 12.40
C GLU A 204 -9.57 -1.25 12.58
N GLY A 205 -8.57 -0.39 12.40
CA GLY A 205 -7.18 -0.69 12.71
C GLY A 205 -7.02 -1.00 14.20
N ALA A 206 -7.36 -0.04 15.06
CA ALA A 206 -7.24 -0.20 16.51
C ALA A 206 -7.99 -1.45 17.03
N GLY A 207 -9.23 -1.67 16.58
CA GLY A 207 -10.02 -2.83 17.01
C GLY A 207 -9.45 -4.20 16.59
N ARG A 208 -8.66 -4.26 15.51
CA ARG A 208 -8.05 -5.51 15.04
C ARG A 208 -6.67 -5.79 15.64
N TYR A 209 -5.97 -4.77 16.13
CA TYR A 209 -4.54 -4.89 16.43
C TYR A 209 -4.11 -4.18 17.74
N GLY A 210 -5.04 -3.59 18.50
CA GLY A 210 -4.82 -3.01 19.83
C GLY A 210 -4.81 -1.47 19.87
N ASP A 211 -5.00 -0.87 21.05
CA ASP A 211 -5.06 0.60 21.21
C ASP A 211 -3.72 1.31 20.98
N GLY A 212 -2.60 0.57 21.03
CA GLY A 212 -1.27 1.04 20.62
C GLY A 212 -0.97 0.83 19.13
N PHE A 213 -1.94 0.27 18.39
CA PHE A 213 -1.85 0.10 16.95
C PHE A 213 -2.45 1.31 16.26
N GLY A 214 -1.56 2.13 15.70
CA GLY A 214 -1.93 3.43 15.16
C GLY A 214 -1.94 4.48 16.25
N GLU A 215 -0.75 4.96 16.63
CA GLU A 215 -0.56 6.37 17.01
C GLU A 215 -0.93 7.27 15.80
N GLN A 216 -2.16 7.16 15.27
CA GLN A 216 -2.67 7.77 14.04
C GLN A 216 -1.87 7.47 12.75
N GLU A 217 -0.88 6.57 12.80
CA GLU A 217 0.07 6.33 11.70
C GLU A 217 0.07 4.86 11.24
N TRP A 218 -0.90 4.54 10.38
CA TRP A 218 -0.97 3.48 9.34
C TRP A 218 -0.66 2.00 9.70
N VAL A 219 -1.08 1.08 8.80
CA VAL A 219 -1.42 -0.33 9.13
C VAL A 219 -0.81 -1.31 8.11
N VAL A 220 -0.13 -2.39 8.52
CA VAL A 220 -0.26 -3.72 7.91
C VAL A 220 -0.76 -4.68 8.97
N GLY A 221 -1.60 -5.62 8.53
CA GLY A 221 -2.19 -6.63 9.39
C GLY A 221 -1.28 -7.81 9.68
N GLY A 222 -1.51 -8.38 10.86
CA GLY A 222 -1.17 -9.75 11.19
C GLY A 222 0.20 -9.93 11.86
N LEU A 223 0.20 -9.86 13.20
CA LEU A 223 0.43 -11.00 14.10
C LEU A 223 0.36 -10.49 15.55
N GLU A 224 -0.85 -10.41 16.12
CA GLU A 224 -1.02 -10.68 17.55
C GLU A 224 -1.90 -11.91 17.69
N ALA A 225 -1.27 -13.00 18.07
CA ALA A 225 -1.75 -14.06 18.94
C ALA A 225 -0.57 -14.96 19.24
#